data_AF-A0A369S6C1-F1
#
_entry.id   AF-A0A369S6C1-F1
#
_cell.length_a   1.000
_cell.length_b   1.000
_cell.length_c   1.000
_cell.angle_alpha   90.00
_cell.angle_beta   90.00
_cell.angle_gamma   90.00
#
_symmetry.space_group_name_H-M   'P 1'
#
loop_
_entity.id
_entity.type
_entity.pdbx_description
1 polymer ?
#
loop_
_entity_poly.entity_id
_entity_poly.type
_entity_poly.pdbx_seq_one_letter_code
_entity_poly.pdbx_strand_id
1 'polypeptide(L)'
;MSLDEDFTPPFRSVFKYYKRRQPPPDLSAVIDFHSTKSHLSNPSIRVNEYPLPVPNAATDAQCRNVGLKPIAQWQCYTIEKFPGFIYIRNPFLNCGQRYWIKRCLKNFHTYPSKTNLDAQYSFGVDENLWNISHYCCGNSTKGKEVVTKHRNDLMDKLRWTTLGYHYDWSTKEYYHNRKSEFPTDLAELTKLLAATVGFPLFSPEAAIINYYKLDSTLSGHTDHSEFDFTAPLFSISFGQKAIFLLGGRTTSVTPVAMYIESGDICIMSGESRLAYHAVPRIILEERNSCSNLQDGLQCECGHTINYFDYPCCEDCRLQNVLKNSDYSDVVASDQLMEINSSDATSTILSDRIDNYTSPVLSLNHDCNSLQTLWTSFNNYLLGGRINMNVRQVLPVNGKFPIKVASLPQV
;
A
#
# COMPACT_ATOMS: atom_id res chain seq x y z
N MET A 1 -26.92 -30.64 37.76
CA MET A 1 -25.99 -29.49 37.61
C MET A 1 -25.34 -29.63 36.26
N SER A 2 -25.73 -28.79 35.31
CA SER A 2 -25.22 -28.76 33.93
C SER A 2 -23.77 -28.30 33.93
N LEU A 3 -22.88 -29.15 33.43
CA LEU A 3 -21.51 -28.80 33.08
C LEU A 3 -21.50 -28.24 31.66
N ASP A 4 -20.71 -27.17 31.50
CA ASP A 4 -20.19 -26.59 30.27
C ASP A 4 -21.13 -25.72 29.41
N GLU A 5 -21.36 -24.48 29.86
CA GLU A 5 -21.49 -23.38 28.90
C GLU A 5 -20.15 -23.19 28.18
N ASP A 6 -20.16 -23.50 26.88
CA ASP A 6 -19.03 -23.50 25.95
C ASP A 6 -18.41 -22.08 25.83
N PHE A 7 -17.48 -21.74 26.74
CA PHE A 7 -16.86 -20.40 26.81
C PHE A 7 -16.05 -20.12 25.54
N THR A 8 -16.68 -19.44 24.58
CA THR A 8 -16.00 -18.98 23.37
C THR A 8 -15.22 -17.69 23.67
N PRO A 9 -13.89 -17.64 23.46
CA PRO A 9 -13.10 -16.45 23.74
C PRO A 9 -13.64 -15.21 23.00
N PRO A 10 -13.67 -14.02 23.64
CA PRO A 10 -14.20 -12.79 23.04
C PRO A 10 -13.72 -12.50 21.62
N PHE A 11 -12.43 -12.69 21.33
CA PHE A 11 -11.89 -12.46 19.99
C PHE A 11 -12.55 -13.36 18.93
N ARG A 12 -12.73 -14.65 19.25
CA ARG A 12 -13.34 -15.62 18.33
C ARG A 12 -14.81 -15.30 18.09
N SER A 13 -15.52 -14.86 19.12
CA SER A 13 -16.93 -14.43 19.02
C SER A 13 -17.09 -13.22 18.11
N VAL A 14 -16.27 -12.18 18.30
CA VAL A 14 -16.30 -10.96 17.46
C VAL A 14 -15.88 -11.27 16.00
N PHE A 15 -14.87 -12.13 15.81
CA PHE A 15 -14.48 -12.58 14.48
C PHE A 15 -15.63 -13.29 13.74
N LYS A 16 -16.30 -14.24 14.40
CA LYS A 16 -17.46 -14.95 13.83
C LYS A 16 -18.60 -13.98 13.49
N TYR A 17 -18.87 -12.99 14.36
CA TYR A 17 -19.89 -11.97 14.13
C TYR A 17 -19.64 -11.19 12.84
N TYR A 18 -18.45 -10.59 12.68
CA TYR A 18 -18.15 -9.80 11.47
C TYR A 18 -17.96 -10.67 10.21
N LYS A 19 -17.60 -11.95 10.36
CA LYS A 19 -17.50 -12.89 9.23
C LYS A 19 -18.88 -13.34 8.69
N ARG A 20 -19.94 -13.34 9.52
CA ARG A 20 -21.27 -13.89 9.20
C ARG A 20 -21.96 -13.19 8.03
N ARG A 21 -22.30 -13.89 6.95
CA ARG A 21 -22.99 -13.26 5.79
C ARG A 21 -24.50 -13.07 5.97
N GLN A 22 -25.16 -13.94 6.72
CA GLN A 22 -26.62 -13.91 6.93
C GLN A 22 -27.00 -14.19 8.40
N PRO A 23 -27.81 -13.31 9.04
CA PRO A 23 -27.98 -11.92 8.62
C PRO A 23 -26.61 -11.20 8.63
N PRO A 24 -26.41 -10.17 7.79
CA PRO A 24 -25.17 -9.39 7.86
C PRO A 24 -25.00 -8.79 9.27
N PRO A 25 -23.75 -8.60 9.74
CA PRO A 25 -23.50 -7.91 11.00
C PRO A 25 -23.94 -6.45 10.90
N ASP A 26 -24.41 -5.89 12.01
CA ASP A 26 -24.45 -4.45 12.18
C ASP A 26 -23.01 -3.90 12.25
N LEU A 27 -22.75 -2.87 11.44
CA LEU A 27 -21.46 -2.22 11.29
C LEU A 27 -21.41 -0.84 11.95
N SER A 28 -22.48 -0.42 12.65
CA SER A 28 -22.58 0.89 13.32
C SER A 28 -21.45 1.16 14.34
N ALA A 29 -20.93 0.10 14.96
CA ALA A 29 -19.86 0.15 15.95
C ALA A 29 -18.44 0.03 15.36
N VAL A 30 -18.31 -0.14 14.03
CA VAL A 30 -17.00 -0.22 13.36
C VAL A 30 -16.41 1.18 13.28
N ILE A 31 -15.18 1.34 13.77
CA ILE A 31 -14.47 2.61 13.71
C ILE A 31 -14.20 2.95 12.25
N ASP A 32 -14.62 4.15 11.85
CA ASP A 32 -14.33 4.73 10.56
C ASP A 32 -13.47 5.97 10.76
N PHE A 33 -12.21 5.92 10.33
CA PHE A 33 -11.25 7.03 10.41
C PHE A 33 -11.42 8.05 9.27
N HIS A 34 -12.27 7.75 8.28
CA HIS A 34 -12.57 8.64 7.15
C HIS A 34 -13.80 9.51 7.40
N SER A 35 -14.69 9.10 8.30
CA SER A 35 -15.84 9.90 8.72
C SER A 35 -15.52 10.79 9.91
N THR A 36 -16.01 12.03 9.84
CA THR A 36 -15.85 13.07 10.88
C THR A 36 -16.69 12.82 12.12
N LYS A 37 -17.62 11.84 12.09
CA LYS A 37 -18.61 11.59 13.15
C LYS A 37 -18.49 10.22 13.84
N SER A 38 -17.80 9.26 13.21
CA SER A 38 -17.86 7.82 13.53
C SER A 38 -16.86 7.35 14.57
N HIS A 39 -15.64 7.89 14.64
CA HIS A 39 -14.70 7.49 15.68
C HIS A 39 -15.09 8.05 17.06
N LEU A 40 -16.06 8.98 17.11
CA LEU A 40 -16.66 9.55 18.31
C LEU A 40 -17.92 8.80 18.79
N SER A 41 -18.44 7.83 18.03
CA SER A 41 -19.77 7.24 18.29
C SER A 41 -19.76 6.10 19.32
N ASN A 42 -18.60 5.48 19.58
CA ASN A 42 -18.48 4.45 20.61
C ASN A 42 -17.81 5.03 21.88
N PRO A 43 -18.56 5.38 22.93
CA PRO A 43 -18.00 5.99 24.14
C PRO A 43 -17.00 5.08 24.88
N SER A 44 -16.98 3.78 24.57
CA SER A 44 -16.05 2.81 25.18
C SER A 44 -14.72 2.70 24.43
N ILE A 45 -14.57 3.30 23.25
CA ILE A 45 -13.33 3.27 22.47
C ILE A 45 -12.90 4.70 22.20
N ARG A 46 -11.77 5.09 22.79
CA ARG A 46 -11.18 6.41 22.58
C ARG A 46 -10.16 6.34 21.44
N VAL A 47 -10.48 7.03 20.36
CA VAL A 47 -9.60 7.29 19.23
C VAL A 47 -9.05 8.69 19.38
N ASN A 48 -7.72 8.82 19.30
CA ASN A 48 -7.03 10.10 19.41
C ASN A 48 -6.24 10.36 18.13
N GLU A 49 -6.02 11.63 17.80
CA GLU A 49 -5.00 11.99 16.82
C GLU A 49 -3.63 11.51 17.31
N TYR A 50 -2.82 11.00 16.39
CA TYR A 50 -1.45 10.58 16.67
C TYR A 50 -0.50 11.70 16.23
N PRO A 51 0.14 12.41 17.17
CA PRO A 51 1.13 13.42 16.82
C PRO A 51 2.36 12.72 16.24
N LEU A 52 2.71 13.05 14.99
CA LEU A 52 3.88 12.49 14.34
C LEU A 52 5.16 12.91 15.09
N PRO A 53 5.99 11.96 15.56
CA PRO A 53 7.21 12.29 16.29
C PRO A 53 8.22 13.08 15.45
N VAL A 54 8.26 12.83 14.15
CA VAL A 54 9.20 13.48 13.22
C VAL A 54 8.44 13.98 11.98
N PRO A 55 7.68 15.09 12.08
CA PRO A 55 6.83 15.58 10.99
C PRO A 55 7.62 16.10 9.78
N ASN A 56 8.93 16.33 9.95
CA ASN A 56 9.86 16.76 8.90
C ASN A 56 10.86 15.65 8.53
N ALA A 57 10.52 14.37 8.74
CA ALA A 57 11.42 13.25 8.47
C ALA A 57 11.84 13.13 6.99
N ALA A 58 11.05 13.71 6.08
CA ALA A 58 11.33 13.75 4.66
C ALA A 58 10.80 15.05 4.05
N THR A 59 11.43 15.49 2.96
CA THR A 59 10.94 16.60 2.14
C THR A 59 9.72 16.20 1.31
N ASP A 60 8.96 17.18 0.84
CA ASP A 60 7.85 16.96 -0.10
C ASP A 60 8.29 16.21 -1.35
N ALA A 61 9.50 16.49 -1.85
CA ALA A 61 10.06 15.80 -3.00
C ALA A 61 10.32 14.31 -2.71
N GLN A 62 10.89 14.00 -1.55
CA GLN A 62 11.09 12.61 -1.10
C GLN A 62 9.76 11.88 -0.92
N CYS A 63 8.73 12.54 -0.37
CA CYS A 63 7.38 11.97 -0.26
C CYS A 63 6.80 11.65 -1.65
N ARG A 64 6.86 12.60 -2.57
CA ARG A 64 6.36 12.43 -3.95
C ARG A 64 7.10 11.31 -4.69
N ASN A 65 8.39 11.13 -4.44
CA ASN A 65 9.21 10.10 -5.09
C ASN A 65 8.72 8.68 -4.80
N VAL A 66 8.10 8.45 -3.63
CA VAL A 66 7.48 7.17 -3.23
C VAL A 66 5.95 7.18 -3.33
N GLY A 67 5.37 8.23 -3.92
CA GLY A 67 3.94 8.36 -4.15
C GLY A 67 3.10 8.81 -2.95
N LEU A 68 3.73 9.43 -1.95
CA LEU A 68 3.06 9.98 -0.78
C LEU A 68 2.78 11.49 -0.94
N LYS A 69 1.71 11.94 -0.28
CA LYS A 69 1.43 13.36 0.00
C LYS A 69 2.51 13.91 0.95
N PRO A 70 2.74 15.23 0.98
CA PRO A 70 3.52 15.89 2.04
C PRO A 70 3.09 15.42 3.44
N ILE A 71 4.06 15.19 4.34
CA ILE A 71 3.79 14.69 5.71
C ILE A 71 2.81 15.60 6.47
N ALA A 72 2.90 16.91 6.24
CA ALA A 72 2.00 17.90 6.83
C ALA A 72 0.51 17.68 6.52
N GLN A 73 0.18 16.89 5.48
CA GLN A 73 -1.19 16.56 5.10
C GLN A 73 -1.68 15.23 5.69
N TRP A 74 -0.84 14.50 6.42
CA TRP A 74 -1.20 13.18 6.93
C TRP A 74 -2.13 13.29 8.12
N GLN A 75 -3.20 12.52 8.10
CA GLN A 75 -4.10 12.36 9.24
C GLN A 75 -3.79 11.04 9.91
N CYS A 76 -3.25 11.11 11.12
CA CYS A 76 -2.77 9.95 11.86
C CYS A 76 -3.58 9.80 13.15
N TYR A 77 -3.86 8.56 13.53
CA TYR A 77 -4.67 8.24 14.70
C TYR A 77 -4.07 7.10 15.49
N THR A 78 -4.44 7.02 16.76
CA THR A 78 -4.16 5.90 17.65
C THR A 78 -5.41 5.53 18.43
N ILE A 79 -5.41 4.34 19.03
CA ILE A 79 -6.51 3.85 19.87
C ILE A 79 -5.95 3.67 21.27
N GLU A 80 -6.50 4.41 22.24
CA GLU A 80 -5.98 4.45 23.62
C GLU A 80 -5.85 3.05 24.25
N LYS A 81 -6.78 2.14 23.92
CA LYS A 81 -6.79 0.75 24.35
C LYS A 81 -5.60 -0.08 23.84
N PHE A 82 -4.95 0.33 22.75
CA PHE A 82 -3.87 -0.42 22.09
C PHE A 82 -2.64 0.46 21.85
N PRO A 83 -1.83 0.71 22.89
CA PRO A 83 -0.60 1.48 22.77
C PRO A 83 0.34 0.94 21.68
N GLY A 84 0.93 1.85 20.91
CA GLY A 84 1.82 1.55 19.79
C GLY A 84 1.11 1.17 18.49
N PHE A 85 -0.22 1.12 18.46
CA PHE A 85 -0.99 1.04 17.22
C PHE A 85 -1.14 2.44 16.61
N ILE A 86 -0.79 2.58 15.34
CA ILE A 86 -0.91 3.82 14.59
C ILE A 86 -1.69 3.52 13.30
N TYR A 87 -2.64 4.40 12.98
CA TYR A 87 -3.40 4.39 11.75
C TYR A 87 -3.08 5.65 10.96
N ILE A 88 -2.65 5.52 9.71
CA ILE A 88 -2.46 6.66 8.80
C ILE A 88 -3.51 6.56 7.70
N ARG A 89 -4.38 7.58 7.67
CA ARG A 89 -5.43 7.71 6.67
C ARG A 89 -4.81 8.05 5.32
N ASN A 90 -5.02 7.20 4.32
CA ASN A 90 -4.55 7.29 2.93
C ASN A 90 -3.57 8.46 2.65
N PRO A 91 -2.28 8.27 2.99
CA PRO A 91 -1.26 9.30 2.78
C PRO A 91 -0.76 9.32 1.33
N PHE A 92 -1.31 8.49 0.43
CA PHE A 92 -0.84 8.38 -0.95
C PHE A 92 -1.46 9.44 -1.86
N LEU A 93 -0.67 9.88 -2.83
CA LEU A 93 -1.19 10.49 -4.05
C LEU A 93 -1.94 9.43 -4.87
N ASN A 94 -2.86 9.87 -5.73
CA ASN A 94 -3.60 8.97 -6.62
C ASN A 94 -2.65 8.15 -7.51
N CYS A 95 -1.61 8.79 -8.07
CA CYS A 95 -0.57 8.10 -8.84
C CYS A 95 0.25 7.12 -8.00
N GLY A 96 0.49 7.44 -6.71
CA GLY A 96 1.17 6.59 -5.76
C GLY A 96 0.43 5.28 -5.52
N GLN A 97 -0.89 5.34 -5.25
CA GLN A 97 -1.69 4.11 -5.12
C GLN A 97 -1.62 3.25 -6.39
N ARG A 98 -1.77 3.86 -7.57
CA ARG A 98 -1.69 3.15 -8.85
C ARG A 98 -0.33 2.48 -9.04
N TYR A 99 0.75 3.17 -8.70
CA TYR A 99 2.11 2.62 -8.72
C TYR A 99 2.21 1.36 -7.85
N TRP A 100 1.84 1.45 -6.57
CA TRP A 100 1.98 0.34 -5.64
C TRP A 100 1.07 -0.84 -5.96
N ILE A 101 -0.13 -0.58 -6.49
CA ILE A 101 -1.04 -1.60 -7.02
C ILE A 101 -0.40 -2.32 -8.21
N LYS A 102 0.17 -1.57 -9.17
CA LYS A 102 0.91 -2.15 -10.31
C LYS A 102 2.07 -2.99 -9.82
N ARG A 103 2.86 -2.50 -8.85
CA ARG A 103 3.98 -3.26 -8.28
C ARG A 103 3.49 -4.59 -7.69
N CYS A 104 2.41 -4.58 -6.92
CA CYS A 104 1.85 -5.81 -6.35
C CYS A 104 1.30 -6.78 -7.41
N LEU A 105 0.57 -6.28 -8.40
CA LEU A 105 -0.16 -7.11 -9.35
C LEU A 105 0.66 -7.56 -10.55
N LYS A 106 1.72 -6.84 -10.92
CA LYS A 106 2.52 -7.12 -12.11
C LYS A 106 3.98 -7.43 -11.81
N ASN A 107 4.53 -6.98 -10.68
CA ASN A 107 5.98 -7.07 -10.45
C ASN A 107 6.34 -7.99 -9.28
N PHE A 108 5.75 -7.82 -8.11
CA PHE A 108 6.24 -8.47 -6.91
C PHE A 108 6.08 -9.99 -6.93
N HIS A 109 5.13 -10.54 -7.67
CA HIS A 109 4.92 -11.99 -7.77
C HIS A 109 5.85 -12.68 -8.79
N THR A 110 6.71 -11.94 -9.52
CA THR A 110 7.65 -12.55 -10.47
C THR A 110 8.88 -13.09 -9.75
N TYR A 111 9.63 -13.98 -10.41
CA TYR A 111 10.95 -14.38 -9.92
C TYR A 111 11.83 -13.13 -9.63
N PRO A 112 12.64 -13.12 -8.55
CA PRO A 112 12.97 -14.21 -7.60
C PRO A 112 12.02 -14.39 -6.41
N SER A 113 10.91 -13.66 -6.35
CA SER A 113 9.95 -13.76 -5.25
C SER A 113 9.32 -15.15 -5.17
N LYS A 114 8.77 -15.50 -4.00
CA LYS A 114 8.04 -16.76 -3.79
C LYS A 114 6.55 -16.53 -3.63
N THR A 115 5.75 -17.40 -4.22
CA THR A 115 4.28 -17.32 -4.16
C THR A 115 3.65 -18.63 -3.66
N ASN A 116 2.35 -18.58 -3.36
CA ASN A 116 1.59 -19.80 -3.05
C ASN A 116 1.44 -20.75 -4.24
N LEU A 117 1.69 -20.29 -5.47
CA LEU A 117 1.53 -21.07 -6.69
C LEU A 117 2.76 -21.93 -6.97
N ASP A 118 3.93 -21.57 -6.45
CA ASP A 118 5.20 -22.29 -6.67
C ASP A 118 5.16 -23.75 -6.16
N ALA A 119 4.24 -24.07 -5.25
CA ALA A 119 4.04 -25.43 -4.75
C ALA A 119 3.39 -26.36 -5.78
N GLN A 120 2.68 -25.81 -6.77
CA GLN A 120 1.90 -26.56 -7.77
C GLN A 120 2.31 -26.25 -9.21
N TYR A 121 2.99 -25.14 -9.44
CA TYR A 121 3.36 -24.63 -10.74
C TYR A 121 4.85 -24.30 -10.78
N SER A 122 5.49 -24.54 -11.92
CA SER A 122 6.85 -24.09 -12.20
C SER A 122 6.78 -23.00 -13.25
N PHE A 123 7.22 -21.80 -12.89
CA PHE A 123 7.24 -20.65 -13.79
C PHE A 123 8.67 -20.40 -14.28
N GLY A 124 8.81 -20.04 -15.55
CA GLY A 124 10.07 -19.55 -16.10
C GLY A 124 10.49 -18.22 -15.45
N VAL A 125 11.78 -17.88 -15.53
CA VAL A 125 12.33 -16.61 -14.98
C VAL A 125 11.64 -15.38 -15.59
N ASP A 126 11.25 -15.48 -16.87
CA ASP A 126 10.59 -14.39 -17.62
C ASP A 126 9.05 -14.48 -17.60
N GLU A 127 8.49 -15.51 -16.94
CA GLU A 127 7.04 -15.67 -16.90
C GLU A 127 6.39 -14.72 -15.91
N ASN A 128 5.41 -13.96 -16.41
CA ASN A 128 4.68 -12.98 -15.63
C ASN A 128 3.19 -13.31 -15.65
N LEU A 129 2.66 -13.75 -14.49
CA LEU A 129 1.25 -14.12 -14.31
C LEU A 129 0.28 -13.04 -14.79
N TRP A 130 0.62 -11.76 -14.62
CA TRP A 130 -0.21 -10.65 -15.07
C TRP A 130 -0.30 -10.58 -16.60
N ASN A 131 0.83 -10.77 -17.30
CA ASN A 131 0.88 -10.66 -18.75
C ASN A 131 0.08 -11.77 -19.46
N ILE A 132 -0.07 -12.93 -18.81
CA ILE A 132 -0.84 -14.08 -19.33
C ILE A 132 -2.27 -14.14 -18.79
N SER A 133 -2.66 -13.19 -17.95
CA SER A 133 -3.97 -13.16 -17.30
C SER A 133 -5.02 -12.50 -18.18
N HIS A 134 -6.27 -12.97 -18.08
CA HIS A 134 -7.40 -12.41 -18.82
C HIS A 134 -7.66 -10.94 -18.49
N TYR A 135 -7.23 -10.49 -17.30
CA TYR A 135 -7.29 -9.08 -16.92
C TYR A 135 -6.48 -8.20 -17.89
N CYS A 136 -5.37 -8.71 -18.45
CA CYS A 136 -4.47 -7.97 -19.31
C CYS A 136 -4.73 -8.19 -20.82
N CYS A 137 -5.33 -9.34 -21.19
CA CYS A 137 -5.55 -9.75 -22.59
C CYS A 137 -6.85 -9.23 -23.23
N GLY A 138 -7.50 -8.22 -22.66
CA GLY A 138 -8.79 -7.69 -23.11
C GLY A 138 -8.75 -6.87 -24.39
N ASN A 139 -8.34 -7.47 -25.52
CA ASN A 139 -8.75 -7.10 -26.88
C ASN A 139 -8.28 -8.16 -27.89
N SER A 140 -9.10 -9.18 -28.10
CA SER A 140 -9.17 -9.84 -29.39
C SER A 140 -10.58 -10.34 -29.65
N THR A 141 -11.14 -9.78 -30.74
CA THR A 141 -12.39 -10.09 -31.44
C THR A 141 -13.68 -9.42 -30.97
N LYS A 142 -14.36 -8.90 -31.98
CA LYS A 142 -15.56 -8.07 -31.99
C LYS A 142 -16.73 -8.72 -31.25
N GLY A 143 -17.50 -7.89 -30.56
CA GLY A 143 -18.88 -8.18 -30.18
C GLY A 143 -19.06 -8.28 -28.67
N LYS A 144 -20.11 -7.62 -28.19
CA LYS A 144 -20.62 -7.65 -26.82
C LYS A 144 -20.43 -9.02 -26.15
N GLU A 145 -19.44 -9.16 -25.28
CA GLU A 145 -19.36 -10.27 -24.34
C GLU A 145 -19.03 -9.78 -22.94
N VAL A 146 -19.93 -10.14 -22.04
CA VAL A 146 -19.78 -10.10 -20.59
C VAL A 146 -18.45 -10.77 -20.23
N VAL A 147 -17.63 -10.11 -19.41
CA VAL A 147 -16.36 -10.64 -18.88
C VAL A 147 -16.63 -11.99 -18.22
N THR A 148 -16.47 -13.08 -18.98
CA THR A 148 -16.57 -14.44 -18.48
C THR A 148 -15.28 -14.72 -17.73
N LYS A 149 -15.37 -14.57 -16.40
CA LYS A 149 -14.31 -14.91 -15.45
C LYS A 149 -13.79 -16.31 -15.77
N HIS A 150 -12.61 -16.41 -16.40
CA HIS A 150 -12.01 -17.70 -16.72
C HIS A 150 -11.68 -18.39 -15.39
N ARG A 151 -12.42 -19.47 -15.06
CA ARG A 151 -12.33 -20.22 -13.78
C ARG A 151 -10.91 -20.68 -13.39
N ASN A 152 -9.94 -20.58 -14.29
CA ASN A 152 -8.57 -21.06 -14.12
C ASN A 152 -7.48 -19.99 -14.16
N ASP A 153 -7.82 -18.69 -14.15
CA ASP A 153 -6.80 -17.64 -14.14
C ASP A 153 -5.91 -17.73 -12.88
N LEU A 154 -4.59 -17.69 -13.08
CA LEU A 154 -3.62 -17.80 -11.99
C LEU A 154 -3.59 -16.57 -11.08
N MET A 155 -3.93 -15.38 -11.59
CA MET A 155 -4.12 -14.19 -10.75
C MET A 155 -5.31 -14.37 -9.79
N ASP A 156 -6.32 -15.15 -10.17
CA ASP A 156 -7.43 -15.50 -9.27
C ASP A 156 -7.05 -16.55 -8.21
N LYS A 157 -5.96 -17.30 -8.42
CA LYS A 157 -5.41 -18.30 -7.50
C LYS A 157 -4.26 -17.78 -6.64
N LEU A 158 -3.67 -16.64 -7.00
CA LEU A 158 -2.65 -15.96 -6.19
C LEU A 158 -3.26 -15.53 -4.84
N ARG A 159 -2.56 -15.83 -3.75
CA ARG A 159 -2.99 -15.58 -2.36
C ARG A 159 -1.93 -14.84 -1.58
N TRP A 160 -0.65 -15.19 -1.78
CA TRP A 160 0.45 -14.49 -1.17
C TRP A 160 1.70 -14.50 -2.03
N THR A 161 2.53 -13.48 -1.82
CA THR A 161 3.89 -13.34 -2.35
C THR A 161 4.81 -12.92 -1.21
N THR A 162 6.03 -13.46 -1.14
CA THR A 162 7.05 -13.05 -0.16
C THR A 162 8.26 -12.41 -0.84
N LEU A 163 8.78 -11.34 -0.23
CA LEU A 163 9.90 -10.52 -0.73
C LEU A 163 10.98 -10.41 0.35
N GLY A 164 12.25 -10.31 -0.04
CA GLY A 164 13.36 -10.28 0.93
C GLY A 164 13.56 -11.64 1.58
N TYR A 165 13.64 -11.72 2.91
CA TYR A 165 13.58 -13.02 3.59
C TYR A 165 12.21 -13.67 3.38
N HIS A 166 12.21 -14.89 2.84
CA HIS A 166 10.99 -15.62 2.56
C HIS A 166 10.54 -16.38 3.80
N TYR A 167 9.32 -16.06 4.23
CA TYR A 167 8.67 -16.75 5.34
C TYR A 167 8.41 -18.22 4.99
N ASP A 168 8.79 -19.13 5.89
CA ASP A 168 8.48 -20.54 5.75
C ASP A 168 7.15 -20.88 6.44
N TRP A 169 6.11 -21.13 5.65
CA TRP A 169 4.78 -21.47 6.16
C TRP A 169 4.72 -22.77 6.98
N SER A 170 5.68 -23.67 6.81
CA SER A 170 5.71 -24.97 7.50
C SER A 170 6.30 -24.83 8.90
N THR A 171 7.42 -24.12 9.00
CA THR A 171 8.14 -23.93 10.27
C THR A 171 7.78 -22.64 10.98
N LYS A 172 7.13 -21.70 10.29
CA LYS A 172 6.77 -20.36 10.77
C LYS A 172 7.97 -19.53 11.21
N GLU A 173 9.10 -19.73 10.53
CA GLU A 173 10.38 -19.07 10.83
C GLU A 173 10.98 -18.43 9.56
N TYR A 174 11.98 -17.57 9.77
CA TYR A 174 12.86 -17.03 8.73
C TYR A 174 14.24 -17.70 8.79
N TYR A 175 14.89 -17.85 7.64
CA TYR A 175 16.22 -18.48 7.51
C TYR A 175 17.18 -17.61 6.72
N HIS A 176 18.45 -17.62 7.11
CA HIS A 176 19.50 -16.78 6.49
C HIS A 176 19.68 -17.02 4.98
N ASN A 177 19.52 -18.25 4.52
CA ASN A 177 19.74 -18.68 3.14
C ASN A 177 18.46 -18.62 2.28
N ARG A 178 17.30 -18.30 2.87
CA ARG A 178 16.01 -18.29 2.18
C ARG A 178 15.56 -16.85 1.93
N LYS A 179 16.24 -16.15 1.02
CA LYS A 179 15.95 -14.76 0.70
C LYS A 179 16.17 -14.41 -0.78
N SER A 180 15.46 -13.38 -1.22
CA SER A 180 15.77 -12.58 -2.41
C SER A 180 16.27 -11.20 -1.99
N GLU A 181 16.69 -10.39 -2.96
CA GLU A 181 16.83 -8.95 -2.72
C GLU A 181 15.48 -8.35 -2.35
N PHE A 182 15.50 -7.42 -1.39
CA PHE A 182 14.31 -6.66 -1.00
C PHE A 182 14.13 -5.48 -1.98
N PRO A 183 12.93 -5.22 -2.51
CA PRO A 183 12.72 -4.15 -3.48
C PRO A 183 13.10 -2.77 -2.92
N THR A 184 13.97 -2.04 -3.63
CA THR A 184 14.51 -0.75 -3.19
C THR A 184 13.44 0.32 -3.03
N ASP A 185 12.49 0.36 -3.96
CA ASP A 185 11.33 1.25 -3.92
C ASP A 185 10.50 1.02 -2.65
N LEU A 186 10.16 -0.23 -2.33
CA LEU A 186 9.40 -0.56 -1.13
C LEU A 186 10.22 -0.27 0.14
N ALA A 187 11.54 -0.43 0.08
CA ALA A 187 12.43 -0.08 1.19
C ALA A 187 12.42 1.43 1.45
N GLU A 188 12.49 2.26 0.40
CA GLU A 188 12.41 3.72 0.51
C GLU A 188 11.07 4.17 1.10
N LEU A 189 9.95 3.63 0.60
CA LEU A 189 8.62 3.93 1.13
C LEU A 189 8.55 3.64 2.64
N THR A 190 8.98 2.44 3.04
CA THR A 190 8.81 1.99 4.43
C THR A 190 9.82 2.61 5.39
N LYS A 191 11.04 2.91 4.95
CA LYS A 191 12.00 3.71 5.74
C LYS A 191 11.49 5.13 5.96
N LEU A 192 10.90 5.77 4.95
CA LEU A 192 10.28 7.09 5.10
C LEU A 192 9.15 7.03 6.14
N LEU A 193 8.21 6.08 5.99
CA LEU A 193 7.12 5.88 6.97
C LEU A 193 7.68 5.66 8.38
N ALA A 194 8.67 4.78 8.52
CA ALA A 194 9.28 4.45 9.80
C ALA A 194 9.95 5.66 10.46
N ALA A 195 10.75 6.44 9.71
CA ALA A 195 11.37 7.64 10.22
C ALA A 195 10.32 8.65 10.71
N THR A 196 9.25 8.87 9.94
CA THR A 196 8.15 9.79 10.29
C THR A 196 7.44 9.40 11.59
N VAL A 197 7.24 8.09 11.82
CA VAL A 197 6.56 7.59 13.03
C VAL A 197 7.50 7.27 14.20
N GLY A 198 8.79 7.65 14.12
CA GLY A 198 9.74 7.57 15.23
C GLY A 198 10.64 6.33 15.28
N PHE A 199 10.76 5.60 14.17
CA PHE A 199 11.61 4.41 14.02
C PHE A 199 12.69 4.59 12.94
N PRO A 200 13.63 5.54 13.09
CA PRO A 200 14.61 5.88 12.04
C PRO A 200 15.62 4.76 11.74
N LEU A 201 15.78 3.79 12.65
CA LEU A 201 16.68 2.65 12.49
C LEU A 201 15.99 1.42 11.87
N PHE A 202 14.71 1.52 11.50
CA PHE A 202 13.99 0.42 10.88
C PHE A 202 14.64 -0.01 9.56
N SER A 203 14.89 -1.31 9.44
CA SER A 203 15.41 -1.95 8.23
C SER A 203 14.34 -2.87 7.62
N PRO A 204 13.75 -2.53 6.46
CA PRO A 204 12.81 -3.42 5.79
C PRO A 204 13.57 -4.60 5.17
N GLU A 205 13.26 -5.81 5.65
CA GLU A 205 14.02 -7.02 5.31
C GLU A 205 13.14 -8.15 4.79
N ALA A 206 11.85 -8.16 5.15
CA ALA A 206 10.88 -9.10 4.65
C ALA A 206 9.54 -8.40 4.38
N ALA A 207 8.85 -8.84 3.33
CA ALA A 207 7.47 -8.44 3.10
C ALA A 207 6.61 -9.62 2.66
N ILE A 208 5.34 -9.59 3.07
CA ILE A 208 4.30 -10.50 2.60
C ILE A 208 3.21 -9.68 1.93
N ILE A 209 3.02 -9.86 0.63
CA ILE A 209 1.91 -9.29 -0.12
C ILE A 209 0.79 -10.31 -0.10
N ASN A 210 -0.36 -9.96 0.50
CA ASN A 210 -1.53 -10.81 0.55
C ASN A 210 -2.58 -10.32 -0.45
N TYR A 211 -3.19 -11.25 -1.19
CA TYR A 211 -4.22 -10.99 -2.20
C TYR A 211 -5.53 -11.62 -1.73
N TYR A 212 -6.52 -10.79 -1.45
CA TYR A 212 -7.81 -11.20 -0.91
C TYR A 212 -8.92 -11.00 -1.94
N LYS A 213 -9.77 -12.00 -2.11
CA LYS A 213 -11.06 -11.89 -2.82
C LYS A 213 -12.18 -11.59 -1.82
N LEU A 214 -13.39 -11.26 -2.31
CA LEU A 214 -14.55 -10.89 -1.47
C LEU A 214 -14.99 -11.96 -0.44
N ASP A 215 -14.61 -13.23 -0.64
CA ASP A 215 -14.89 -14.35 0.25
C ASP A 215 -13.71 -14.72 1.16
N SER A 216 -12.57 -14.06 0.97
CA SER A 216 -11.36 -14.33 1.74
C SER A 216 -11.49 -13.80 3.17
N THR A 217 -10.87 -14.51 4.11
CA THR A 217 -10.78 -14.10 5.52
C THR A 217 -9.41 -14.43 6.07
N LEU A 218 -8.87 -13.58 6.94
CA LEU A 218 -7.68 -13.87 7.74
C LEU A 218 -8.09 -14.07 9.19
N SER A 219 -7.89 -15.28 9.71
CA SER A 219 -8.27 -15.64 11.09
C SER A 219 -7.39 -14.91 12.12
N GLY A 220 -7.85 -14.88 13.38
CA GLY A 220 -7.09 -14.30 14.50
C GLY A 220 -5.72 -14.95 14.66
N HIS A 221 -4.66 -14.14 14.56
CA HIS A 221 -3.27 -14.58 14.71
C HIS A 221 -2.39 -13.44 15.25
N THR A 222 -1.13 -13.76 15.56
CA THR A 222 -0.07 -12.83 15.96
C THR A 222 1.18 -13.07 15.11
N ASP A 223 1.91 -12.00 14.77
CA ASP A 223 3.18 -12.06 14.05
C ASP A 223 4.36 -12.13 15.03
N HIS A 224 4.93 -13.32 15.21
CA HIS A 224 5.96 -13.62 16.22
C HIS A 224 7.22 -14.28 15.65
N SER A 225 7.39 -14.24 14.32
CA SER A 225 8.43 -14.99 13.62
C SER A 225 9.73 -14.22 13.42
N GLU A 226 9.71 -12.91 13.67
CA GLU A 226 10.87 -12.03 13.64
C GLU A 226 11.68 -12.15 14.93
N PHE A 227 12.97 -11.80 14.87
CA PHE A 227 13.84 -11.79 16.05
C PHE A 227 13.81 -10.46 16.79
N ASP A 228 13.30 -9.39 16.17
CA ASP A 228 13.19 -8.06 16.74
C ASP A 228 11.73 -7.58 16.80
N PHE A 229 11.16 -7.62 18.00
CA PHE A 229 9.82 -7.10 18.27
C PHE A 229 9.81 -5.61 18.66
N THR A 230 10.98 -4.96 18.74
CA THR A 230 11.06 -3.51 18.94
C THR A 230 10.81 -2.76 17.63
N ALA A 231 11.09 -3.40 16.50
CA ALA A 231 10.80 -2.88 15.17
C ALA A 231 9.29 -2.91 14.85
N PRO A 232 8.75 -1.85 14.22
CA PRO A 232 7.36 -1.80 13.82
C PRO A 232 7.04 -2.77 12.66
N LEU A 233 5.78 -3.18 12.58
CA LEU A 233 5.22 -3.86 11.41
C LEU A 233 4.32 -2.88 10.66
N PHE A 234 4.55 -2.72 9.35
CA PHE A 234 3.75 -1.87 8.47
C PHE A 234 2.79 -2.72 7.64
N SER A 235 1.50 -2.39 7.66
CA SER A 235 0.45 -3.02 6.86
C SER A 235 -0.22 -1.99 5.96
N ILE A 236 0.08 -2.02 4.66
CA ILE A 236 -0.37 -1.04 3.65
C ILE A 236 -1.43 -1.68 2.78
N SER A 237 -2.60 -1.06 2.64
CA SER A 237 -3.77 -1.64 1.99
C SER A 237 -4.20 -0.94 0.70
N PHE A 238 -4.66 -1.70 -0.29
CA PHE A 238 -5.23 -1.17 -1.54
C PHE A 238 -6.46 -1.98 -2.00
N GLY A 239 -7.43 -1.32 -2.64
CA GLY A 239 -8.62 -1.96 -3.20
C GLY A 239 -9.83 -1.92 -2.26
N GLN A 240 -10.63 -3.00 -2.27
CA GLN A 240 -11.87 -3.08 -1.49
C GLN A 240 -11.66 -2.83 0.01
N LYS A 241 -12.61 -2.10 0.62
CA LYS A 241 -12.69 -1.88 2.06
C LYS A 241 -12.74 -3.20 2.82
N ALA A 242 -12.17 -3.26 4.01
CA ALA A 242 -12.25 -4.44 4.88
C ALA A 242 -12.53 -4.05 6.32
N ILE A 243 -13.03 -5.01 7.08
CA ILE A 243 -13.06 -4.94 8.53
C ILE A 243 -11.76 -5.56 9.05
N PHE A 244 -11.01 -4.79 9.83
CA PHE A 244 -9.86 -5.25 10.58
C PHE A 244 -10.22 -5.32 12.07
N LEU A 245 -9.81 -6.40 12.72
CA LEU A 245 -9.96 -6.59 14.16
C LEU A 245 -8.60 -6.45 14.83
N LEU A 246 -8.50 -5.57 15.82
CA LEU A 246 -7.33 -5.43 16.68
C LEU A 246 -7.69 -5.83 18.12
N GLY A 247 -7.05 -6.89 18.61
CA GLY A 247 -7.17 -7.40 19.96
C GLY A 247 -5.97 -7.07 20.84
N GLY A 248 -5.88 -7.73 22.00
CA GLY A 248 -4.71 -7.65 22.88
C GLY A 248 -3.73 -8.80 22.62
N ARG A 249 -2.81 -9.05 23.57
CA ARG A 249 -1.84 -10.16 23.49
C ARG A 249 -2.46 -11.55 23.55
N THR A 250 -3.73 -11.66 23.94
CA THR A 250 -4.46 -12.92 24.08
C THR A 250 -5.82 -12.84 23.40
N THR A 251 -6.39 -14.00 23.08
CA THR A 251 -7.75 -14.11 22.52
C THR A 251 -8.87 -13.77 23.52
N SER A 252 -8.53 -13.56 24.79
CA SER A 252 -9.47 -13.15 25.84
C SER A 252 -9.79 -11.66 25.80
N VAL A 253 -8.95 -10.84 25.17
CA VAL A 253 -9.21 -9.41 25.01
C VAL A 253 -10.19 -9.19 23.86
N THR A 254 -11.33 -8.55 24.15
CA THR A 254 -12.31 -8.16 23.12
C THR A 254 -11.67 -7.22 22.11
N PRO A 255 -11.62 -7.59 20.82
CA PRO A 255 -11.02 -6.75 19.80
C PRO A 255 -11.91 -5.56 19.46
N VAL A 256 -11.30 -4.51 18.94
CA VAL A 256 -12.01 -3.40 18.29
C VAL A 256 -12.05 -3.66 16.78
N ALA A 257 -13.16 -3.30 16.16
CA ALA A 257 -13.34 -3.38 14.73
C ALA A 257 -13.15 -2.00 14.10
N MET A 258 -12.41 -1.94 13.00
CA MET A 258 -12.20 -0.73 12.22
C MET A 258 -12.24 -1.02 10.73
N TYR A 259 -12.62 -0.03 9.93
CA TYR A 259 -12.46 -0.10 8.49
C TYR A 259 -11.01 0.16 8.10
N ILE A 260 -10.55 -0.57 7.09
CA ILE A 260 -9.32 -0.29 6.35
C ILE A 260 -9.69 -0.09 4.88
N GLU A 261 -9.51 1.13 4.37
CA GLU A 261 -9.78 1.51 2.98
C GLU A 261 -8.52 1.45 2.11
N SER A 262 -8.68 1.76 0.81
CA SER A 262 -7.57 1.85 -0.13
C SER A 262 -6.65 3.02 0.20
N GLY A 263 -5.37 2.73 0.35
CA GLY A 263 -4.31 3.66 0.73
C GLY A 263 -4.02 3.69 2.21
N ASP A 264 -4.88 3.13 3.07
CA ASP A 264 -4.66 3.19 4.52
C ASP A 264 -3.48 2.33 4.97
N ILE A 265 -2.82 2.81 6.03
CA ILE A 265 -1.65 2.16 6.63
C ILE A 265 -1.92 1.92 8.11
N CYS A 266 -1.84 0.66 8.53
CA CYS A 266 -1.77 0.29 9.94
C CYS A 266 -0.32 0.00 10.32
N ILE A 267 0.11 0.50 11.47
CA ILE A 267 1.44 0.25 12.03
C ILE A 267 1.26 -0.33 13.41
N MET A 268 1.88 -1.49 13.63
CA MET A 268 1.85 -2.19 14.92
C MET A 268 3.25 -2.17 15.51
N SER A 269 3.41 -1.44 16.62
CA SER A 269 4.67 -1.26 17.34
C SER A 269 4.45 -1.40 18.85
N GLY A 270 5.53 -1.49 19.63
CA GLY A 270 5.47 -1.57 21.08
C GLY A 270 4.53 -2.69 21.56
N GLU A 271 3.54 -2.36 22.39
CA GLU A 271 2.59 -3.35 22.91
C GLU A 271 1.71 -3.99 21.84
N SER A 272 1.27 -3.20 20.85
CA SER A 272 0.44 -3.68 19.75
C SER A 272 1.20 -4.59 18.78
N ARG A 273 2.55 -4.62 18.78
CA ARG A 273 3.36 -5.43 17.86
C ARG A 273 3.03 -6.92 17.90
N LEU A 274 2.59 -7.41 19.06
CA LEU A 274 2.19 -8.81 19.31
C LEU A 274 0.68 -8.93 19.60
N ALA A 275 -0.12 -7.95 19.20
CA ALA A 275 -1.57 -8.01 19.34
C ALA A 275 -2.18 -9.04 18.38
N TYR A 276 -3.17 -9.78 18.88
CA TYR A 276 -4.02 -10.60 18.04
C TYR A 276 -4.77 -9.73 17.06
N HIS A 277 -4.77 -10.12 15.78
CA HIS A 277 -5.48 -9.37 14.76
C HIS A 277 -6.04 -10.29 13.67
N ALA A 278 -7.04 -9.78 12.95
CA ALA A 278 -7.77 -10.55 11.95
C ALA A 278 -8.40 -9.65 10.88
N VAL A 279 -8.73 -10.25 9.73
CA VAL A 279 -9.56 -9.64 8.68
C VAL A 279 -10.76 -10.55 8.44
N PRO A 280 -11.87 -10.40 9.19
CA PRO A 280 -13.05 -11.25 9.06
C PRO A 280 -13.85 -11.02 7.77
N ARG A 281 -13.73 -9.86 7.13
CA ARG A 281 -14.57 -9.49 5.99
C ARG A 281 -13.89 -8.50 5.05
N ILE A 282 -13.99 -8.80 3.75
CA ILE A 282 -13.83 -7.82 2.67
C ILE A 282 -15.22 -7.32 2.28
N ILE A 283 -15.42 -6.01 2.27
CA ILE A 283 -16.69 -5.35 1.95
C ILE A 283 -16.66 -4.99 0.47
N LEU A 284 -17.68 -5.41 -0.26
CA LEU A 284 -17.90 -4.96 -1.63
C LEU A 284 -18.51 -3.56 -1.57
N GLU A 285 -17.80 -2.56 -2.07
CA GLU A 285 -18.37 -1.26 -2.37
C GLU A 285 -18.67 -1.17 -3.87
N GLU A 286 -19.90 -0.77 -4.24
CA GLU A 286 -20.27 -0.65 -5.66
C GLU A 286 -19.53 0.53 -6.33
N ARG A 287 -19.12 1.51 -5.53
CA ARG A 287 -18.17 2.57 -5.88
C ARG A 287 -16.97 2.43 -4.95
N ASN A 288 -15.97 1.67 -5.39
CA ASN A 288 -14.70 1.62 -4.68
C ASN A 288 -14.07 3.01 -4.64
N SER A 289 -13.40 3.38 -3.55
CA SER A 289 -12.52 4.56 -3.52
C SER A 289 -11.42 4.49 -4.61
N CYS A 290 -11.08 3.26 -5.05
CA CYS A 290 -10.21 3.01 -6.20
C CYS A 290 -10.88 3.27 -7.56
N SER A 291 -12.22 3.12 -7.68
CA SER A 291 -12.97 3.55 -8.88
C SER A 291 -13.22 5.06 -8.89
N ASN A 292 -13.22 5.74 -7.74
CA ASN A 292 -13.16 7.20 -7.68
C ASN A 292 -11.80 7.76 -8.12
N LEU A 293 -10.83 6.90 -8.48
CA LEU A 293 -9.66 7.35 -9.27
C LEU A 293 -10.03 7.68 -10.73
N GLN A 294 -11.28 7.43 -11.16
CA GLN A 294 -11.87 7.98 -12.39
C GLN A 294 -12.51 9.35 -12.16
N ASP A 295 -12.91 9.68 -10.92
CA ASP A 295 -13.38 11.02 -10.59
C ASP A 295 -12.16 11.94 -10.52
N GLY A 296 -12.12 12.87 -11.47
CA GLY A 296 -11.03 13.80 -11.63
C GLY A 296 -10.66 14.49 -10.32
N LEU A 297 -9.38 14.85 -10.21
CA LEU A 297 -8.98 15.99 -9.41
C LEU A 297 -9.81 17.19 -9.88
N GLN A 298 -10.98 17.42 -9.28
CA GLN A 298 -11.51 18.77 -9.21
C GLN A 298 -10.62 19.46 -8.20
N CYS A 299 -9.72 20.29 -8.73
CA CYS A 299 -9.14 21.40 -8.00
C CYS A 299 -10.28 22.13 -7.25
N GLU A 300 -10.03 22.64 -6.03
CA GLU A 300 -10.99 23.53 -5.34
C GLU A 300 -11.34 24.80 -6.15
N CYS A 301 -10.58 25.07 -7.23
CA CYS A 301 -10.83 26.07 -8.27
C CYS A 301 -11.81 25.64 -9.38
N GLY A 302 -12.34 24.42 -9.36
CA GLY A 302 -13.39 23.95 -10.28
C GLY A 302 -12.96 23.50 -11.68
N HIS A 303 -11.65 23.42 -11.99
CA HIS A 303 -11.17 22.95 -13.30
C HIS A 303 -11.03 21.42 -13.37
N THR A 304 -11.49 20.84 -14.47
CA THR A 304 -11.25 19.44 -14.85
C THR A 304 -9.88 19.35 -15.52
N ILE A 305 -8.96 18.58 -14.94
CA ILE A 305 -7.59 18.45 -15.46
C ILE A 305 -7.62 17.66 -16.77
N ASN A 306 -7.36 18.33 -17.90
CA ASN A 306 -6.86 17.67 -19.10
C ASN A 306 -5.35 17.46 -18.94
N TYR A 307 -4.90 16.25 -19.25
CA TYR A 307 -3.63 15.66 -18.82
C TYR A 307 -2.35 16.22 -19.46
N PHE A 308 -2.37 17.43 -19.99
CA PHE A 308 -1.21 18.05 -20.61
C PHE A 308 -0.89 19.35 -19.86
N ASP A 309 0.24 19.32 -19.15
CA ASP A 309 0.92 20.45 -18.51
C ASP A 309 0.15 21.14 -17.37
N TYR A 310 0.22 20.56 -16.16
CA TYR A 310 -0.44 20.98 -14.91
C TYR A 310 -0.31 22.49 -14.58
N PRO A 311 -1.31 23.14 -13.91
CA PRO A 311 -1.40 23.06 -12.43
C PRO A 311 -2.78 23.19 -11.75
N CYS A 312 -2.82 22.98 -10.43
CA CYS A 312 -4.03 22.62 -9.65
C CYS A 312 -4.52 23.66 -8.60
N CYS A 313 -4.25 24.97 -8.70
CA CYS A 313 -4.85 26.02 -7.81
C CYS A 313 -4.75 27.48 -8.37
N GLU A 314 -5.18 28.50 -7.62
CA GLU A 314 -5.35 29.89 -8.14
C GLU A 314 -4.02 30.66 -8.35
N ASP A 315 -2.97 30.43 -7.55
CA ASP A 315 -1.62 30.98 -7.83
C ASP A 315 -1.02 30.43 -9.14
N CYS A 316 -1.48 29.22 -9.49
CA CYS A 316 -1.11 28.49 -10.69
C CYS A 316 -1.80 29.05 -11.96
N ARG A 317 -2.73 30.00 -11.81
CA ARG A 317 -3.37 30.75 -12.90
C ARG A 317 -2.57 32.00 -13.33
N LEU A 318 -1.77 32.63 -12.46
CA LEU A 318 -1.10 33.90 -12.78
C LEU A 318 0.25 33.73 -13.50
N GLN A 319 0.95 32.59 -13.36
CA GLN A 319 2.25 32.37 -14.03
C GLN A 319 2.13 31.88 -15.48
N ASN A 320 1.03 31.22 -15.86
CA ASN A 320 0.74 30.89 -17.28
C ASN A 320 0.31 32.12 -18.10
N VAL A 321 -0.07 33.22 -17.44
CA VAL A 321 -0.39 34.50 -18.09
C VAL A 321 0.86 35.25 -18.57
N LEU A 322 2.07 34.90 -18.10
CA LEU A 322 3.32 35.62 -18.46
C LEU A 322 4.26 34.86 -19.41
N LYS A 323 3.94 33.61 -19.78
CA LYS A 323 4.72 32.74 -20.69
C LYS A 323 3.73 31.89 -21.48
N ASN A 324 3.47 31.99 -22.77
CA ASN A 324 4.20 32.62 -23.85
C ASN A 324 3.19 33.04 -24.91
N SER A 325 3.12 34.34 -25.12
CA SER A 325 2.45 35.05 -26.20
C SER A 325 2.90 34.56 -27.58
N ASP A 326 1.92 34.37 -28.45
CA ASP A 326 2.01 34.05 -29.87
C ASP A 326 2.80 35.06 -30.72
N TYR A 327 3.41 34.52 -31.78
CA TYR A 327 3.46 35.01 -33.18
C TYR A 327 3.78 36.51 -33.47
N SER A 328 4.93 36.72 -34.12
CA SER A 328 5.28 37.80 -35.08
C SER A 328 5.13 39.28 -34.69
N ASP A 329 6.24 39.99 -34.90
CA ASP A 329 6.38 41.43 -35.20
C ASP A 329 6.23 42.46 -34.07
N VAL A 330 7.38 42.89 -33.53
CA VAL A 330 7.66 44.32 -33.33
C VAL A 330 9.05 44.64 -33.89
N VAL A 331 9.07 45.57 -34.83
CA VAL A 331 10.19 46.09 -35.61
C VAL A 331 11.00 47.13 -34.81
N ALA A 332 12.32 47.11 -35.06
CA ALA A 332 13.33 48.18 -34.95
C ALA A 332 13.68 48.80 -33.57
N SER A 333 14.92 48.58 -33.13
CA SER A 333 16.00 49.58 -33.21
C SER A 333 17.35 49.03 -32.69
N ASP A 334 18.30 48.93 -33.63
CA ASP A 334 19.71 49.32 -33.55
C ASP A 334 20.56 49.10 -32.26
N GLN A 335 21.56 48.22 -32.42
CA GLN A 335 23.02 48.43 -32.25
C GLN A 335 23.80 47.40 -31.40
N LEU A 336 24.70 46.69 -32.10
CA LEU A 336 26.07 46.24 -31.72
C LEU A 336 26.16 45.11 -30.66
N MET A 337 26.97 44.06 -30.77
CA MET A 337 28.18 43.82 -31.56
C MET A 337 28.42 42.30 -31.71
N GLU A 338 29.02 41.93 -32.84
CA GLU A 338 29.45 40.57 -33.24
C GLU A 338 30.44 39.93 -32.25
N ILE A 339 30.28 38.62 -31.94
CA ILE A 339 31.42 37.70 -31.76
C ILE A 339 31.05 36.33 -32.36
N ASN A 340 32.03 35.80 -33.09
CA ASN A 340 32.01 34.71 -34.04
C ASN A 340 31.73 33.29 -33.48
N SER A 341 31.30 32.47 -34.43
CA SER A 341 31.20 31.01 -34.42
C SER A 341 32.42 30.26 -33.86
N SER A 342 32.18 29.25 -33.02
CA SER A 342 32.66 27.87 -33.22
C SER A 342 32.18 26.94 -32.10
N ASP A 343 31.59 25.82 -32.51
CA ASP A 343 31.39 24.54 -31.83
C ASP A 343 31.60 24.46 -30.30
N ALA A 344 30.51 24.52 -29.51
CA ALA A 344 30.47 23.97 -28.14
C ALA A 344 29.05 23.82 -27.52
N THR A 345 27.95 23.87 -28.28
CA THR A 345 26.59 23.96 -27.70
C THR A 345 25.66 22.79 -27.99
N SER A 346 26.12 21.71 -28.64
CA SER A 346 25.32 20.48 -28.78
C SER A 346 25.54 19.47 -27.66
N THR A 347 26.56 19.64 -26.81
CA THR A 347 26.91 18.69 -25.73
C THR A 347 26.41 19.11 -24.35
N ILE A 348 25.87 20.32 -24.18
CA ILE A 348 25.45 20.84 -22.85
C ILE A 348 23.93 20.68 -22.60
N LEU A 349 23.14 20.36 -23.63
CA LEU A 349 21.68 20.17 -23.51
C LEU A 349 21.25 18.69 -23.41
N SER A 350 22.11 17.73 -23.78
CA SER A 350 21.87 16.30 -23.55
C SER A 350 22.14 15.87 -22.11
N ASP A 351 23.05 16.56 -21.41
CA ASP A 351 23.56 16.12 -20.11
C ASP A 351 22.71 16.60 -18.91
N ARG A 352 21.57 17.25 -19.17
CA ARG A 352 20.67 17.79 -18.13
C ARG A 352 19.29 17.14 -18.02
N ILE A 353 19.00 16.11 -18.82
CA ILE A 353 17.70 15.40 -18.79
C ILE A 353 17.78 14.01 -18.12
N ASP A 354 18.99 13.50 -17.83
CA ASP A 354 19.19 12.15 -17.30
C ASP A 354 19.44 12.04 -15.77
N ASN A 355 18.96 12.99 -14.96
CA ASN A 355 19.13 12.91 -13.51
C ASN A 355 17.80 12.87 -12.74
N TYR A 356 17.43 11.67 -12.30
CA TYR A 356 16.42 11.34 -11.28
C TYR A 356 14.96 11.64 -11.62
N THR A 357 14.39 10.93 -12.60
CA THR A 357 12.93 10.79 -12.67
C THR A 357 12.49 9.67 -11.72
N SER A 358 11.76 10.02 -10.65
CA SER A 358 11.15 9.02 -9.75
C SER A 358 10.30 8.04 -10.56
N PRO A 359 10.40 6.71 -10.34
CA PRO A 359 9.56 5.72 -11.01
C PRO A 359 8.06 5.92 -10.78
N VAL A 360 7.67 6.59 -9.69
CA VAL A 360 6.28 6.93 -9.40
C VAL A 360 5.86 8.14 -10.23
N LEU A 361 6.72 9.15 -10.32
CA LEU A 361 6.44 10.38 -11.07
C LEU A 361 6.51 10.15 -12.59
N SER A 362 7.34 9.22 -13.06
CA SER A 362 7.38 8.83 -14.47
C SER A 362 6.09 8.13 -14.94
N LEU A 363 5.32 7.51 -14.04
CA LEU A 363 3.97 7.05 -14.36
C LEU A 363 2.98 8.19 -14.60
N ASN A 364 3.25 9.44 -14.22
CA ASN A 364 2.33 10.53 -14.56
C ASN A 364 2.47 10.99 -16.03
N HIS A 365 3.59 10.69 -16.69
CA HIS A 365 3.89 11.23 -18.02
C HIS A 365 3.33 10.39 -19.18
N ASP A 366 2.76 9.21 -18.93
CA ASP A 366 2.36 8.26 -19.98
C ASP A 366 0.85 7.93 -19.95
N CYS A 367 0.02 8.98 -20.01
CA CYS A 367 -1.39 8.91 -19.65
C CYS A 367 -2.26 8.01 -20.56
N ASN A 368 -1.92 7.87 -21.85
CA ASN A 368 -2.72 7.09 -22.79
C ASN A 368 -2.46 5.56 -22.70
N SER A 369 -1.21 5.15 -22.45
CA SER A 369 -0.88 3.73 -22.24
C SER A 369 -1.33 3.24 -20.85
N LEU A 370 -1.36 4.16 -19.87
CA LEU A 370 -1.74 3.87 -18.49
C LEU A 370 -3.25 3.78 -18.26
N GLN A 371 -4.10 4.44 -19.05
CA GLN A 371 -5.55 4.33 -18.88
C GLN A 371 -6.05 2.90 -19.15
N THR A 372 -5.55 2.26 -20.22
CA THR A 372 -5.88 0.87 -20.57
C THR A 372 -5.30 -0.10 -19.53
N LEU A 373 -4.04 0.10 -19.12
CA LEU A 373 -3.40 -0.74 -18.10
C LEU A 373 -4.08 -0.61 -16.72
N TRP A 374 -4.49 0.61 -16.35
CA TRP A 374 -5.19 0.87 -15.10
C TRP A 374 -6.58 0.24 -15.07
N THR A 375 -7.29 0.23 -16.20
CA THR A 375 -8.59 -0.45 -16.32
C THR A 375 -8.47 -1.93 -15.92
N SER A 376 -7.43 -2.62 -16.38
CA SER A 376 -7.15 -4.01 -16.01
C SER A 376 -6.89 -4.20 -14.51
N PHE A 377 -6.07 -3.33 -13.90
CA PHE A 377 -5.81 -3.38 -12.46
C PHE A 377 -7.07 -3.09 -11.65
N ASN A 378 -7.86 -2.12 -12.08
CA ASN A 378 -9.12 -1.77 -11.44
C ASN A 378 -10.11 -2.95 -11.51
N ASN A 379 -10.22 -3.64 -12.65
CA ASN A 379 -11.07 -4.82 -12.79
C ASN A 379 -10.69 -5.94 -11.80
N TYR A 380 -9.40 -6.14 -11.53
CA TYR A 380 -8.96 -7.07 -10.49
C TYR A 380 -9.41 -6.60 -9.10
N LEU A 381 -9.26 -5.31 -8.80
CA LEU A 381 -9.58 -4.72 -7.50
C LEU A 381 -11.09 -4.56 -7.25
N LEU A 382 -11.95 -4.54 -8.28
CA LEU A 382 -13.41 -4.61 -8.10
C LEU A 382 -13.82 -5.87 -7.30
N GLY A 383 -13.07 -6.96 -7.45
CA GLY A 383 -13.34 -8.23 -6.76
C GLY A 383 -12.45 -8.52 -5.55
N GLY A 384 -11.63 -7.58 -5.08
CA GLY A 384 -10.64 -7.89 -4.04
C GLY A 384 -9.83 -6.72 -3.49
N ARG A 385 -8.87 -7.06 -2.64
CA ARG A 385 -7.92 -6.13 -2.05
C ARG A 385 -6.52 -6.74 -1.94
N ILE A 386 -5.54 -5.88 -1.77
CA ILE A 386 -4.13 -6.23 -1.62
C ILE A 386 -3.66 -5.64 -0.28
N ASN A 387 -2.80 -6.38 0.43
CA ASN A 387 -2.15 -5.88 1.64
C ASN A 387 -0.66 -6.19 1.62
N MET A 388 0.18 -5.17 1.77
CA MET A 388 1.63 -5.31 1.90
C MET A 388 2.00 -5.24 3.39
N ASN A 389 2.52 -6.34 3.95
CA ASN A 389 3.05 -6.38 5.31
C ASN A 389 4.57 -6.34 5.29
N VAL A 390 5.19 -5.24 5.71
CA VAL A 390 6.66 -5.05 5.71
C VAL A 390 7.19 -5.08 7.13
N ARG A 391 8.31 -5.78 7.32
CA ARG A 391 8.92 -6.04 8.63
C ARG A 391 10.44 -6.12 8.57
N GLN A 392 11.05 -5.86 9.72
CA GLN A 392 12.45 -6.18 10.01
C GLN A 392 12.50 -7.57 10.63
N VAL A 393 13.40 -8.43 10.15
CA VAL A 393 13.52 -9.82 10.63
C VAL A 393 14.61 -9.88 11.69
N LEU A 394 15.75 -9.25 11.43
CA LEU A 394 16.94 -9.32 12.26
C LEU A 394 16.93 -8.26 13.37
N PRO A 395 17.61 -8.51 14.50
CA PRO A 395 17.92 -7.45 15.45
C PRO A 395 18.78 -6.36 14.79
N VAL A 396 18.83 -5.18 15.41
CA VAL A 396 19.61 -4.01 14.93
C VAL A 396 21.09 -4.34 14.64
N ASN A 397 21.66 -5.37 15.28
CA ASN A 397 23.03 -5.83 15.02
C ASN A 397 23.20 -6.65 13.72
N GLY A 398 22.11 -6.92 12.99
CA GLY A 398 22.10 -7.52 11.66
C GLY A 398 22.49 -9.01 11.59
N LYS A 399 22.43 -9.75 12.70
CA LYS A 399 22.82 -11.16 12.74
C LYS A 399 21.68 -12.06 13.23
N PHE A 400 21.52 -13.21 12.58
CA PHE A 400 20.66 -14.27 13.11
C PHE A 400 21.19 -14.71 14.48
N PRO A 401 20.34 -14.77 15.52
CA PRO A 401 20.78 -15.28 16.81
C PRO A 401 21.19 -16.75 16.68
N ILE A 402 22.32 -17.10 17.28
CA ILE A 402 22.76 -18.49 17.39
C ILE A 402 21.74 -19.19 18.29
N LYS A 403 20.95 -20.14 17.74
CA LYS A 403 20.14 -21.05 18.57
C LYS A 403 21.11 -21.82 19.45
N VAL A 404 21.28 -21.41 20.71
CA VAL A 404 21.97 -22.22 21.70
C VAL A 404 21.11 -23.46 21.86
N ALA A 405 21.62 -24.62 21.44
CA ALA A 405 20.93 -25.88 21.63
C ALA A 405 20.59 -26.00 23.12
N SER A 406 19.31 -26.03 23.44
CA SER A 406 18.85 -26.35 24.78
C SER A 406 19.43 -27.73 25.12
N LEU A 407 20.38 -27.76 26.06
CA LEU A 407 20.78 -29.00 26.69
C LEU A 407 19.50 -29.69 27.21
N PRO A 408 19.32 -31.00 26.98
CA PRO A 408 18.17 -31.70 27.54
C PRO A 408 18.17 -31.47 29.05
N GLN A 409 17.05 -30.96 29.57
CA GLN A 409 16.84 -30.92 31.01
C GLN A 409 16.87 -32.37 31.50
N VAL A 410 17.89 -32.69 32.30
CA VAL A 410 18.08 -33.98 32.98
C VAL A 410 17.17 -34.05 34.20
#